data_AF-A0A7X7ETK0-F1
#
_entry.id   AF-A0A7X7ETK0-F1
#
_cell.length_a   1.000
_cell.length_b   1.000
_cell.length_c   1.000
_cell.angle_alpha   90.00
_cell.angle_beta   90.00
_cell.angle_gamma   90.00
#
_symmetry.space_group_name_H-M   'P 1'
#
loop_
_entity.id
_entity.type
_entity.pdbx_description
1 polymer ?
#
loop_
_entity_poly.entity_id
_entity_poly.type
_entity_poly.pdbx_seq_one_letter_code
_entity_poly.pdbx_strand_id
1 'polypeptide(L)'
;MRRALLIMLVLVAASCSTQRKSTSSIQEESLMITRKYVGDFIEYRHTGPENYEGPNIIWVKTTMEGQYGKISAYGRKCDFVEGDRLYLRRVFYSPGIVSGYWVYLLENDASVSYRATDLQHDREVFIKEWFE
;
A
#
# COMPACT_ATOMS: atom_id res chain seq x y z
N MET A 1 -56.14 -16.25 25.59
CA MET A 1 -55.33 -15.02 25.66
C MET A 1 -53.88 -15.27 26.10
N ARG A 2 -53.61 -16.01 27.19
CA ARG A 2 -52.23 -16.27 27.67
C ARG A 2 -51.31 -17.01 26.69
N ARG A 3 -51.84 -17.95 25.89
CA ARG A 3 -51.06 -18.71 24.89
C ARG A 3 -50.63 -17.88 23.68
N ALA A 4 -51.47 -16.92 23.25
CA ALA A 4 -51.14 -16.02 22.15
C ALA A 4 -50.03 -15.02 22.54
N LEU A 5 -50.05 -14.55 23.78
CA LEU A 5 -49.00 -13.70 24.34
C LEU A 5 -47.64 -14.41 24.40
N LEU A 6 -47.62 -15.70 24.74
CA LEU A 6 -46.39 -16.50 24.75
C LEU A 6 -45.79 -16.69 23.34
N ILE A 7 -46.64 -16.90 22.33
CA ILE A 7 -46.19 -17.03 20.94
C ILE A 7 -45.59 -15.71 20.42
N MET A 8 -46.20 -14.58 20.79
CA MET A 8 -45.71 -13.26 20.40
C MET A 8 -44.36 -12.94 21.06
N LEU A 9 -44.16 -13.36 22.32
CA LEU A 9 -42.90 -13.18 23.03
C LEU A 9 -41.73 -13.97 22.39
N VAL A 10 -42.01 -15.18 21.90
CA VAL A 10 -41.01 -16.02 21.21
C VAL A 10 -40.60 -15.44 19.85
N LEU A 11 -41.56 -14.84 19.12
CA LEU A 11 -41.28 -14.20 17.83
C LEU A 11 -40.42 -12.93 17.96
N VAL A 12 -40.62 -12.14 19.03
CA VAL A 12 -39.79 -10.96 19.31
C VAL A 12 -38.37 -11.37 19.73
N ALA A 13 -38.22 -12.46 20.49
CA ALA A 13 -36.90 -12.96 20.89
C ALA A 13 -36.06 -13.49 19.70
N ALA A 14 -36.69 -14.09 18.68
CA ALA A 14 -36.00 -14.60 17.49
C ALA A 14 -35.47 -13.48 16.55
N SER A 15 -36.09 -12.29 16.58
CA SER A 15 -35.63 -11.12 15.82
C SER A 15 -34.38 -10.46 16.42
N CYS A 16 -34.01 -10.81 17.67
CA CYS A 16 -32.75 -10.40 18.31
C CYS A 16 -31.62 -11.41 18.12
N SER A 17 -31.67 -12.23 17.06
CA SER A 17 -30.47 -12.95 16.62
C SER A 17 -29.48 -11.94 16.05
N THR A 18 -28.58 -11.47 16.91
CA THR A 18 -27.39 -10.72 16.49
C THR A 18 -26.72 -11.54 15.40
N GLN A 19 -26.69 -11.01 14.17
CA GLN A 19 -25.79 -11.50 13.15
C GLN A 19 -24.38 -11.38 13.72
N ARG A 20 -23.85 -12.48 14.27
CA ARG A 20 -22.41 -12.66 14.38
C ARG A 20 -21.92 -12.73 12.94
N LYS A 21 -21.63 -11.56 12.36
CA LYS A 21 -20.74 -11.48 11.21
C LYS A 21 -19.52 -12.30 11.62
N SER A 22 -19.33 -13.39 10.90
CA SER A 22 -18.11 -14.17 10.93
C SER A 22 -16.94 -13.18 10.91
N THR A 23 -16.15 -13.24 11.96
CA THR A 23 -14.91 -12.51 12.16
C THR A 23 -13.98 -12.76 10.98
N SER A 24 -14.12 -11.95 9.92
CA SER A 24 -12.99 -11.56 9.10
C SER A 24 -12.34 -10.42 9.87
N SER A 25 -11.22 -10.76 10.50
CA SER A 25 -10.40 -9.92 11.35
C SER A 25 -9.67 -8.84 10.56
N ILE A 26 -10.40 -7.95 9.91
CA ILE A 26 -9.83 -6.72 9.35
C ILE A 26 -10.65 -5.58 9.91
N GLN A 27 -10.29 -5.21 11.14
CA GLN A 27 -10.16 -3.84 11.64
C GLN A 27 -10.66 -2.73 10.68
N GLU A 28 -11.97 -2.62 10.49
CA GLU A 28 -12.64 -1.44 9.95
C GLU A 28 -12.70 -0.39 11.07
N GLU A 29 -11.61 0.32 11.37
CA GLU A 29 -11.69 1.64 12.03
C GLU A 29 -10.39 2.47 12.02
N SER A 30 -9.58 2.37 10.96
CA SER A 30 -8.63 3.44 10.66
C SER A 30 -8.65 3.71 9.15
N LEU A 31 -8.79 4.97 8.75
CA LEU A 31 -8.50 5.39 7.38
C LEU A 31 -7.00 5.15 7.14
N MET A 32 -6.64 3.94 6.72
CA MET A 32 -5.26 3.62 6.40
C MET A 32 -4.87 4.41 5.15
N ILE A 33 -3.92 5.34 5.28
CA ILE A 33 -3.36 6.05 4.14
C ILE A 33 -2.75 5.02 3.20
N THR A 34 -3.31 4.80 2.02
CA THR A 34 -2.78 3.83 1.04
C THR A 34 -1.92 4.49 -0.03
N ARG A 35 -2.01 5.81 -0.19
CA ARG A 35 -1.28 6.60 -1.19
C ARG A 35 -0.82 7.93 -0.58
N LYS A 36 0.46 8.25 -0.70
CA LYS A 36 1.09 9.47 -0.15
C LYS A 36 1.82 10.20 -1.27
N TYR A 37 1.55 11.49 -1.43
CA TYR A 37 2.30 12.35 -2.34
C TYR A 37 3.74 12.51 -1.85
N VAL A 38 4.70 12.40 -2.77
CA VAL A 38 6.14 12.46 -2.46
C VAL A 38 6.90 13.48 -3.31
N GLY A 39 6.18 14.47 -3.85
CA GLY A 39 6.76 15.54 -4.65
C GLY A 39 6.58 15.33 -6.15
N ASP A 40 7.01 16.34 -6.91
CA ASP A 40 7.03 16.30 -8.37
C ASP A 40 8.37 15.74 -8.83
N PHE A 41 8.35 14.90 -9.86
CA PHE A 41 9.53 14.29 -10.45
C PHE A 41 10.43 15.37 -11.04
N ILE A 42 11.72 15.34 -10.67
CA ILE A 42 12.73 16.24 -11.22
C ILE A 42 13.61 15.46 -12.19
N GLU A 43 14.27 14.42 -11.69
CA GLU A 43 15.25 13.64 -12.44
C GLU A 43 15.45 12.27 -11.81
N TYR A 44 16.11 11.37 -12.53
CA TYR A 44 16.46 10.05 -12.02
C TYR A 44 17.91 9.68 -12.34
N ARG A 45 18.46 8.75 -11.56
CA ARG A 45 19.65 7.98 -11.88
C ARG A 45 19.28 6.51 -11.92
N HIS A 46 20.04 5.70 -12.66
CA HIS A 46 19.93 4.26 -12.57
C HIS A 46 21.22 3.64 -12.04
N THR A 47 21.07 2.57 -11.27
CA THR A 47 22.16 1.63 -10.98
C THR A 47 21.81 0.32 -11.67
N GLY A 48 22.80 -0.26 -12.36
CA GLY A 48 22.68 -1.60 -12.91
C GLY A 48 22.46 -2.63 -11.80
N PRO A 49 22.12 -3.87 -12.16
CA PRO A 49 21.83 -4.87 -11.16
C PRO A 49 23.13 -5.34 -10.51
N GLU A 50 23.10 -5.61 -9.20
CA GLU A 50 24.28 -6.11 -8.47
C GLU A 50 24.69 -7.51 -8.95
N ASN A 51 23.71 -8.31 -9.39
CA ASN A 51 23.91 -9.64 -9.95
C ASN A 51 23.38 -9.68 -11.39
N TYR A 52 23.88 -10.59 -12.22
CA TYR A 52 23.54 -10.66 -13.66
C TYR A 52 22.03 -10.81 -13.95
N GLU A 53 21.25 -11.31 -12.98
CA GLU A 53 19.80 -11.49 -13.07
C GLU A 53 18.97 -10.48 -12.24
N GLY A 54 19.62 -9.58 -11.52
CA GLY A 54 18.92 -8.60 -10.67
C GLY A 54 18.13 -7.56 -11.47
N PRO A 55 17.10 -6.94 -10.87
CA PRO A 55 16.47 -5.77 -11.46
C PRO A 55 17.39 -4.54 -11.32
N ASN A 56 17.34 -3.64 -12.30
CA ASN A 56 17.93 -2.31 -12.18
C ASN A 56 17.20 -1.51 -11.10
N ILE A 57 17.94 -0.62 -10.43
CA ILE A 57 17.38 0.31 -9.46
C ILE A 57 17.31 1.69 -10.09
N ILE A 58 16.13 2.31 -10.06
CA ILE A 58 15.93 3.72 -10.38
C ILE A 58 15.91 4.53 -9.08
N TRP A 59 16.78 5.54 -9.01
CA TRP A 59 16.85 6.50 -7.92
C TRP A 59 16.17 7.78 -8.35
N VAL A 60 15.09 8.13 -7.68
CA VAL A 60 14.23 9.25 -8.07
C VAL A 60 14.46 10.43 -7.15
N LYS A 61 14.59 11.61 -7.76
CA LYS A 61 14.64 12.89 -7.07
C LYS A 61 13.34 13.63 -7.29
N THR A 62 12.80 14.21 -6.22
CA THR A 62 11.53 14.95 -6.26
C THR A 62 11.69 16.33 -5.64
N THR A 63 10.66 17.17 -5.79
CA THR A 63 10.61 18.49 -5.14
C THR A 63 10.59 18.43 -3.62
N MET A 64 10.08 17.34 -3.03
CA MET A 64 10.12 17.11 -1.58
C MET A 64 11.41 16.44 -1.13
N GLU A 65 12.05 15.67 -2.02
CA GLU A 65 13.30 14.96 -1.74
C GLU A 65 14.36 15.25 -2.82
N GLY A 66 15.09 16.34 -2.63
CA GLY A 66 16.09 16.86 -3.58
C GLY A 66 17.42 16.07 -3.63
N GLN A 67 17.53 14.97 -2.89
CA GLN A 67 18.70 14.10 -2.90
C GLN A 67 18.31 12.71 -3.41
N TYR A 68 19.16 12.12 -4.25
CA TYR A 68 19.02 10.71 -4.63
C TYR A 68 19.12 9.82 -3.41
N GLY A 69 18.60 8.60 -3.49
CA GLY A 69 18.77 7.63 -2.41
C GLY A 69 17.75 7.73 -1.29
N LYS A 70 16.64 8.47 -1.45
CA LYS A 70 15.50 8.41 -0.52
C LYS A 70 14.28 7.72 -1.12
N ILE A 71 14.09 7.88 -2.43
CA ILE A 71 13.03 7.22 -3.19
C ILE A 71 13.70 6.40 -4.27
N SER A 72 13.42 5.09 -4.25
CA SER A 72 14.00 4.14 -5.19
C SER A 72 12.96 3.11 -5.60
N ALA A 73 13.08 2.61 -6.83
CA ALA A 73 12.20 1.57 -7.34
C ALA A 73 12.94 0.64 -8.30
N TYR A 74 12.38 -0.55 -8.52
CA TYR A 74 12.88 -1.50 -9.50
C TYR A 74 12.34 -1.13 -10.90
N GLY A 75 13.26 -0.97 -11.86
CA GLY A 75 12.87 -0.63 -13.22
C GLY A 75 14.07 -0.57 -14.17
N ARG A 76 13.94 -1.17 -15.36
CA ARG A 76 15.00 -1.12 -16.39
C ARG A 76 15.25 0.29 -16.93
N LYS A 77 14.20 1.11 -16.92
CA LYS A 77 14.17 2.52 -17.32
C LYS A 77 13.22 3.26 -16.39
N CYS A 78 13.30 4.59 -16.40
CA CYS A 78 12.35 5.46 -15.74
C CYS A 78 11.49 6.14 -16.80
N ASP A 79 10.19 5.91 -16.76
CA ASP A 79 9.19 6.48 -17.69
C ASP A 79 8.45 7.69 -17.08
N PHE A 80 8.86 8.15 -15.88
CA PHE A 80 8.38 9.41 -15.33
C PHE A 80 8.93 10.59 -16.14
N VAL A 81 8.11 11.64 -16.26
CA VAL A 81 8.44 12.88 -16.96
C VAL A 81 8.61 14.01 -15.96
N GLU A 82 9.54 14.93 -16.22
CA GLU A 82 9.75 16.11 -15.37
C GLU A 82 8.44 16.86 -15.12
N GLY A 83 8.14 17.11 -13.84
CA GLY A 83 6.87 17.70 -13.39
C GLY A 83 5.76 16.69 -13.05
N ASP A 84 5.96 15.39 -13.28
CA ASP A 84 4.99 14.36 -12.87
C ASP A 84 4.82 14.35 -11.35
N ARG A 85 3.58 14.42 -10.87
CA ARG A 85 3.27 14.22 -9.45
C ARG A 85 3.49 12.76 -9.09
N LEU A 86 4.39 12.50 -8.15
CA LEU A 86 4.70 11.15 -7.70
C LEU A 86 4.03 10.82 -6.39
N TYR A 87 3.71 9.54 -6.24
CA TYR A 87 3.07 9.00 -5.06
C TYR A 87 3.71 7.67 -4.67
N LEU A 88 3.86 7.47 -3.36
CA LEU A 88 4.07 6.15 -2.79
C LEU A 88 2.72 5.53 -2.48
N ARG A 89 2.45 4.35 -3.04
CA ARG A 89 1.26 3.55 -2.77
C ARG A 89 1.64 2.26 -2.07
N ARG A 90 0.94 1.92 -0.99
CA ARG A 90 1.03 0.61 -0.33
C ARG A 90 -0.18 -0.24 -0.68
N VAL A 91 0.07 -1.51 -0.99
CA VAL A 91 -0.95 -2.51 -1.33
C VAL A 91 -0.75 -3.73 -0.44
N PHE A 92 -1.80 -4.16 0.24
CA PHE A 92 -1.77 -5.39 1.02
C PHE A 92 -2.12 -6.58 0.12
N TYR A 93 -1.20 -7.53 0.01
CA TYR A 93 -1.40 -8.78 -0.70
C TYR A 93 -1.58 -9.93 0.30
N SER A 94 -2.69 -10.64 0.22
CA SER A 94 -2.95 -11.83 1.04
C SER A 94 -3.21 -13.04 0.14
N PRO A 95 -2.16 -13.73 -0.34
CA PRO A 95 -2.33 -14.97 -1.09
C PRO A 95 -2.75 -16.09 -0.12
N GLY A 96 -4.06 -16.21 0.14
CA GLY A 96 -4.65 -17.26 0.99
C GLY A 96 -5.12 -16.77 2.37
N ILE A 97 -5.39 -17.72 3.28
CA ILE A 97 -6.05 -17.50 4.59
C ILE A 97 -5.04 -17.12 5.70
N VAL A 98 -3.75 -17.44 5.54
CA VAL A 98 -2.84 -17.58 6.71
C VAL A 98 -1.87 -16.40 6.89
N SER A 99 -1.51 -15.65 5.83
CA SER A 99 -0.68 -14.44 5.98
C SER A 99 -0.72 -13.55 4.74
N GLY A 100 -0.64 -12.24 4.95
CA GLY A 100 -0.46 -11.25 3.89
C GLY A 100 0.74 -10.35 4.15
N TYR A 101 1.18 -9.64 3.11
CA TYR A 101 2.34 -8.76 3.13
C TYR A 101 2.03 -7.45 2.40
N TRP A 102 2.74 -6.38 2.78
CA TRP A 102 2.64 -5.09 2.10
C TRP A 102 3.63 -5.01 0.94
N VAL A 103 3.18 -4.48 -0.18
CA VAL A 103 4.01 -4.11 -1.32
C VAL A 103 3.88 -2.61 -1.53
N TYR A 104 5.02 -1.96 -1.77
CA TYR A 104 5.10 -0.54 -2.00
C TYR A 104 5.40 -0.26 -3.46
N LEU A 105 4.75 0.76 -4.01
CA LEU A 105 4.79 1.14 -5.41
C LEU A 105 5.08 2.65 -5.47
N LEU A 106 5.98 3.04 -6.36
CA LEU A 106 6.17 4.42 -6.77
C LEU A 106 5.40 4.62 -8.07
N GLU A 107 4.45 5.56 -8.09
CA GLU A 107 3.58 5.78 -9.24
C GLU A 107 3.32 7.26 -9.52
N ASN A 108 2.87 7.57 -10.73
CA ASN A 108 2.33 8.87 -11.10
C ASN A 108 0.83 8.77 -11.41
N ASP A 109 0.21 9.88 -11.82
CA ASP A 109 -1.20 9.91 -12.24
C ASP A 109 -1.41 9.37 -13.68
N ALA A 110 -0.33 9.15 -14.45
CA ALA A 110 -0.34 8.71 -15.85
C ALA A 110 -0.20 7.19 -16.03
N SER A 111 -0.52 6.39 -15.00
CA SER A 111 -0.41 4.91 -14.98
C SER A 111 1.01 4.34 -15.03
N VAL A 112 2.05 5.16 -14.87
CA VAL A 112 3.42 4.66 -14.66
C VAL A 112 3.54 4.23 -13.21
N SER A 113 3.94 2.98 -12.97
CA SER A 113 4.11 2.43 -11.63
C SER A 113 5.27 1.45 -11.59
N TYR A 114 6.16 1.62 -10.62
CA TYR A 114 7.27 0.73 -10.34
C TYR A 114 7.18 0.18 -8.92
N ARG A 115 7.68 -1.03 -8.68
CA ARG A 115 7.80 -1.57 -7.32
C ARG A 115 8.89 -0.81 -6.60
N ALA A 116 8.56 -0.15 -5.51
CA ALA A 116 9.54 0.56 -4.71
C ALA A 116 10.49 -0.44 -4.03
N THR A 117 11.75 -0.02 -3.81
CA THR A 117 12.72 -0.84 -3.08
C THR A 117 12.77 -0.44 -1.61
N ASP A 118 13.32 -1.32 -0.77
CA ASP A 118 13.59 -1.02 0.64
C ASP A 118 14.97 -0.35 0.82
N LEU A 119 15.61 0.13 -0.26
CA LEU A 119 16.94 0.74 -0.22
C LEU A 119 16.89 2.27 -0.25
N GLN A 120 17.65 2.89 0.65
CA GLN A 120 17.96 4.31 0.67
C GLN A 120 19.47 4.53 0.87
N HIS A 121 20.15 5.18 -0.07
CA HIS A 121 21.61 5.44 -0.02
C HIS A 121 22.43 4.19 0.35
N ASP A 122 22.19 3.08 -0.36
CA ASP A 122 22.88 1.80 -0.14
C ASP A 122 22.71 1.22 1.28
N ARG A 123 21.70 1.69 2.03
CA ARG A 123 21.26 1.14 3.30
C ARG A 123 19.83 0.63 3.17
N GLU A 124 19.52 -0.45 3.88
CA GLU A 124 18.14 -0.89 4.05
C GLU A 124 17.41 0.13 4.92
N VAL A 125 16.45 0.84 4.33
CA VAL A 125 15.55 1.76 5.02
C VAL A 125 14.13 1.49 4.55
N PHE A 126 13.29 1.07 5.49
CA PHE A 126 11.96 0.60 5.17
C PHE A 126 11.09 1.75 4.65
N ILE A 127 10.67 1.62 3.39
CA ILE A 127 9.71 2.56 2.78
C ILE A 127 8.37 2.62 3.53
N LYS A 128 8.11 1.63 4.39
CA LYS A 128 7.02 1.61 5.37
C LYS A 128 6.97 2.86 6.25
N GLU A 129 8.13 3.43 6.61
CA GLU A 129 8.23 4.62 7.48
C GLU A 129 7.50 5.84 6.88
N TRP A 130 7.30 5.88 5.56
CA TRP A 130 6.50 6.93 4.93
C TRP A 130 5.01 6.88 5.31
N PHE A 131 4.53 5.76 5.85
CA PHE A 131 3.13 5.51 6.18
C PHE A 131 2.87 5.34 7.68
N GLU A 132 3.89 5.57 8.51
CA GLU A 132 3.79 5.69 9.97
C GLU A 132 3.60 7.16 10.37
#